data_AF-A0A136JMQ5-F1
#
_entry.id   AF-A0A136JMQ5-F1
#
_cell.length_a   1.000
_cell.length_b   1.000
_cell.length_c   1.000
_cell.angle_alpha   90.00
_cell.angle_beta   90.00
_cell.angle_gamma   90.00
#
_symmetry.space_group_name_H-M   'P 1'
#
loop_
_entity.id
_entity.type
_entity.pdbx_description
1 polymer ?
#
loop_
_entity_poly.entity_id
_entity_poly.type
_entity_poly.pdbx_seq_one_letter_code
_entity_poly.pdbx_strand_id
1 'polypeptide(L)'
;MDVEQLNNAIGQLRSFFERKAIAKHDYSYDELLLGFPYGLEHCHGMLDKMEGFISENKLDKVYRWLGFIQGCLWMSGIYTLDSLKNMNRKNKRNS
;
A
#
# COMPACT_ATOMS: atom_id res chain seq x y z
N MET A 1 -13.00 3.71 6.08
CA MET A 1 -11.93 3.71 7.11
C MET A 1 -11.83 5.11 7.67
N ASP A 2 -11.32 5.27 8.89
CA ASP A 2 -10.83 6.57 9.37
C ASP A 2 -9.31 6.69 9.16
N VAL A 3 -8.75 7.84 9.54
CA VAL A 3 -7.32 8.15 9.41
C VAL A 3 -6.44 7.19 10.21
N GLU A 4 -6.90 6.77 11.39
CA GLU A 4 -6.16 5.79 12.22
C GLU A 4 -6.05 4.45 11.49
N GLN A 5 -7.15 3.97 10.90
CA GLN A 5 -7.14 2.75 10.10
C GLN A 5 -6.25 2.87 8.85
N LEU A 6 -6.24 4.02 8.19
CA LEU A 6 -5.34 4.27 7.05
C LEU A 6 -3.88 4.19 7.45
N ASN A 7 -3.50 4.85 8.54
CA ASN A 7 -2.13 4.80 9.08
C ASN A 7 -1.74 3.38 9.47
N ASN A 8 -2.65 2.61 10.09
CA ASN A 8 -2.42 1.21 10.41
C ASN A 8 -2.20 0.35 9.15
N ALA A 9 -3.01 0.53 8.11
CA ALA A 9 -2.85 -0.18 6.84
C ALA A 9 -1.51 0.17 6.17
N ILE A 10 -1.15 1.46 6.11
CA ILE A 10 0.15 1.92 5.59
C ILE A 10 1.30 1.30 6.39
N GLY A 11 1.22 1.29 7.73
CA GLY A 11 2.24 0.69 8.59
C GLY A 11 2.41 -0.82 8.35
N GLN A 12 1.31 -1.56 8.19
CA GLN A 12 1.35 -2.99 7.88
C GLN A 12 2.03 -3.27 6.53
N LEU A 13 1.69 -2.48 5.50
CA LEU A 13 2.30 -2.58 4.18
C LEU A 13 3.78 -2.22 4.21
N ARG A 14 4.15 -1.13 4.91
CA ARG A 14 5.54 -0.71 5.10
C ARG A 14 6.37 -1.83 5.74
N SER A 15 5.87 -2.37 6.85
CA SER A 15 6.51 -3.48 7.55
C SER A 15 6.63 -4.72 6.67
N PHE A 16 5.65 -4.97 5.78
CA PHE A 16 5.72 -6.05 4.81
C PHE A 16 6.86 -5.84 3.81
N PHE A 17 6.94 -4.66 3.17
CA PHE A 17 7.99 -4.37 2.18
C PHE A 17 9.39 -4.43 2.80
N GLU A 18 9.55 -3.86 4.00
CA GLU A 18 10.82 -3.88 4.75
C GLU A 18 11.25 -5.31 5.09
N ARG A 19 10.35 -6.15 5.62
CA ARG A 19 10.64 -7.57 5.93
C ARG A 19 11.01 -8.38 4.68
N LYS A 20 10.49 -8.01 3.51
CA LYS A 20 10.81 -8.66 2.23
C LYS A 20 12.06 -8.06 1.56
N ALA A 21 12.72 -7.10 2.20
CA ALA A 21 13.84 -6.36 1.64
C ALA A 21 13.53 -5.74 0.26
N ILE A 22 12.27 -5.35 0.04
CA ILE A 22 11.85 -4.67 -1.19
C ILE A 22 12.25 -3.21 -1.05
N ALA A 23 13.19 -2.76 -1.89
CA ALA A 23 13.66 -1.38 -1.89
C ALA A 23 12.55 -0.41 -2.31
N LYS A 24 12.75 0.89 -2.09
CA LYS A 24 11.93 1.94 -2.70
C LYS A 24 12.57 2.33 -4.03
N HIS A 25 11.78 2.43 -5.09
CA HIS A 25 12.29 2.86 -6.39
C HIS A 25 11.31 3.83 -7.04
N ASP A 26 11.82 4.95 -7.52
CA ASP A 26 11.05 5.92 -8.30
C ASP A 26 11.30 5.62 -9.78
N TYR A 27 10.33 4.94 -10.39
CA TYR A 27 10.40 4.55 -11.79
C TYR A 27 10.19 5.76 -12.70
N SER A 28 10.78 5.73 -13.90
CA SER A 28 10.50 6.70 -14.96
C SER A 28 9.03 6.68 -15.36
N TYR A 29 8.48 7.85 -15.68
CA TYR A 29 7.09 7.98 -16.13
C TYR A 29 6.88 7.51 -17.59
N ASP A 30 7.95 7.46 -18.38
CA ASP A 30 7.89 7.22 -19.82
C ASP A 30 8.34 5.79 -20.21
N GLU A 31 8.69 4.97 -19.23
CA GLU A 31 9.23 3.62 -19.45
C GLU A 31 8.26 2.55 -18.97
N LEU A 32 8.20 1.45 -19.72
CA LEU A 32 7.46 0.26 -19.29
C LEU A 32 8.24 -0.46 -18.19
N LEU A 33 7.52 -1.01 -17.22
CA LEU A 33 8.08 -1.97 -16.27
C LEU A 33 8.62 -3.20 -17.04
N LEU A 34 9.85 -3.59 -16.74
CA LEU A 34 10.58 -4.67 -17.42
C LEU A 34 10.01 -6.09 -17.19
N GLY A 35 8.83 -6.22 -16.56
CA GLY A 35 8.14 -7.48 -16.29
C GLY A 35 7.64 -7.65 -14.86
N PHE A 36 7.24 -8.86 -14.52
CA PHE A 36 6.80 -9.26 -13.18
C PHE A 36 7.95 -9.97 -12.42
N PRO A 37 8.16 -9.76 -11.11
CA PRO A 37 7.37 -9.01 -10.14
C PRO A 37 7.83 -7.55 -9.91
N TYR A 38 8.34 -6.88 -10.94
CA TYR A 38 8.79 -5.49 -10.81
C TYR A 38 7.61 -4.54 -10.50
N GLY A 39 7.90 -3.45 -9.78
CA GLY A 39 6.92 -2.41 -9.45
C GLY A 39 6.42 -2.45 -8.01
N LEU A 40 6.78 -3.48 -7.23
CA LEU A 40 6.56 -3.46 -5.78
C LEU A 40 7.43 -2.42 -5.08
N GLU A 41 8.60 -2.10 -5.64
CA GLU A 41 9.45 -1.03 -5.15
C GLU A 41 8.79 0.35 -5.33
N HIS A 42 7.99 0.50 -6.40
CA HIS A 42 7.17 1.68 -6.61
C HIS A 42 6.08 1.77 -5.53
N CYS A 43 5.39 0.66 -5.29
CA CYS A 43 4.36 0.57 -4.25
C CYS A 43 4.93 0.91 -2.86
N HIS A 44 6.15 0.45 -2.55
CA HIS A 44 6.82 0.81 -1.30
C HIS A 44 7.09 2.33 -1.22
N GLY A 45 7.61 2.94 -2.29
CA GLY A 45 7.84 4.39 -2.34
C GLY A 45 6.55 5.22 -2.26
N MET A 46 5.44 4.70 -2.78
CA MET A 46 4.13 5.38 -2.70
C MET A 46 3.64 5.57 -1.25
N LEU A 47 4.01 4.69 -0.31
CA LEU A 47 3.57 4.79 1.09
C LEU A 47 4.03 6.09 1.76
N ASP A 48 5.25 6.54 1.49
CA ASP A 48 5.78 7.81 2.02
C ASP A 48 4.95 9.01 1.53
N LYS A 49 4.59 9.00 0.24
CA LYS A 49 3.77 10.05 -0.37
C LYS A 49 2.34 10.04 0.19
N MET A 50 1.81 8.86 0.54
CA MET A 50 0.47 8.72 1.12
C MET A 50 0.35 9.37 2.51
N GLU A 51 1.39 9.30 3.34
CA GLU A 51 1.42 9.96 4.65
C GLU A 51 1.28 11.49 4.51
N GLY A 52 1.93 12.08 3.48
CA GLY A 52 1.74 13.50 3.14
C GLY A 52 0.32 13.82 2.67
N PHE A 53 -0.32 12.94 1.90
CA PHE A 53 -1.72 13.15 1.52
C PHE A 53 -2.68 13.05 2.71
N ILE A 54 -2.36 12.25 3.72
CA ILE A 54 -3.15 12.18 4.96
C ILE A 54 -3.05 13.50 5.73
N SER A 55 -1.84 14.05 5.89
CA SER A 55 -1.65 15.33 6.61
C SER A 55 -2.31 16.51 5.87
N GLU A 56 -2.40 16.45 4.55
CA GLU A 56 -3.12 17.42 3.70
C GLU A 56 -4.63 17.15 3.59
N ASN A 57 -5.18 16.18 4.32
CA ASN A 57 -6.59 15.76 4.26
C ASN A 57 -7.09 15.36 2.84
N LYS A 58 -6.18 14.89 1.98
CA LYS A 58 -6.47 14.40 0.61
C LYS A 58 -6.84 12.92 0.61
N LEU A 59 -7.81 12.53 1.45
CA LEU A 59 -8.12 11.12 1.75
C LEU A 59 -8.57 10.32 0.52
N ASP A 60 -9.31 10.91 -0.42
CA ASP A 60 -9.72 10.25 -1.66
C ASP A 60 -8.54 9.81 -2.54
N LYS A 61 -7.43 10.55 -2.47
CA LYS A 61 -6.19 10.17 -3.17
C LYS A 61 -5.51 8.99 -2.45
N VAL A 62 -5.48 9.03 -1.12
CA VAL A 62 -4.94 7.95 -0.28
C VAL A 62 -5.70 6.64 -0.53
N TYR A 63 -7.04 6.67 -0.57
CA TYR A 63 -7.85 5.48 -0.82
C TYR A 63 -7.58 4.86 -2.20
N ARG A 64 -7.44 5.68 -3.24
CA ARG A 64 -7.11 5.21 -4.59
C ARG A 64 -5.72 4.55 -4.63
N TRP A 65 -4.74 5.17 -3.99
CA TRP A 65 -3.37 4.63 -3.94
C TRP A 65 -3.29 3.35 -3.13
N LEU A 66 -4.00 3.28 -2.00
CA LEU A 66 -4.10 2.06 -1.22
C LEU A 66 -4.70 0.92 -2.04
N GLY A 67 -5.82 1.17 -2.74
CA GLY A 67 -6.45 0.18 -3.62
C GLY A 67 -5.53 -0.30 -4.74
N PHE A 68 -4.76 0.61 -5.34
CA PHE A 68 -3.74 0.26 -6.34
C PHE A 68 -2.67 -0.67 -5.77
N ILE A 69 -2.06 -0.32 -4.63
CA ILE A 69 -1.03 -1.14 -3.97
C ILE A 69 -1.60 -2.52 -3.60
N GLN A 70 -2.81 -2.56 -3.04
CA GLN A 70 -3.50 -3.81 -2.70
C GLN A 70 -3.73 -4.67 -3.95
N GLY A 71 -4.12 -4.06 -5.07
CA GLY A 71 -4.24 -4.73 -6.36
C GLY A 71 -2.93 -5.33 -6.86
N CYS A 72 -1.83 -4.57 -6.82
CA CYS A 72 -0.50 -5.06 -7.19
C CYS A 72 -0.06 -6.25 -6.32
N LEU A 73 -0.29 -6.18 -5.02
CA LEU A 73 0.06 -7.26 -4.09
C LEU A 73 -0.77 -8.53 -4.32
N TRP A 74 -2.05 -8.39 -4.68
CA TRP A 74 -2.90 -9.52 -5.04
C TRP A 74 -2.45 -10.17 -6.36
N MET A 75 -2.25 -9.36 -7.40
CA MET A 75 -1.73 -9.83 -8.70
C MET A 75 -0.37 -10.51 -8.56
N SER A 76 0.40 -10.12 -7.54
CA SER A 76 1.69 -10.72 -7.25
C SER A 76 1.64 -12.05 -6.47
N GLY A 77 0.44 -12.53 -6.12
CA GLY A 77 0.27 -13.74 -5.32
C GLY A 77 0.74 -13.60 -3.86
N ILE A 78 1.00 -12.38 -3.38
CA ILE A 78 1.52 -12.12 -2.04
C ILE A 78 0.39 -12.14 -1.01
N TYR A 79 -0.75 -11.57 -1.36
CA TYR A 79 -1.94 -11.50 -0.50
C TYR A 79 -3.17 -12.06 -1.20
N THR A 80 -4.05 -12.69 -0.42
CA THR A 80 -5.41 -13.00 -0.90
C THR A 80 -6.30 -11.77 -0.79
N LEU A 81 -7.38 -11.72 -1.58
CA LEU A 81 -8.38 -10.66 -1.46
C LEU A 81 -9.01 -10.60 -0.06
N ASP A 82 -9.14 -11.72 0.64
CA ASP A 82 -9.67 -11.74 2.00
C ASP A 82 -8.69 -11.06 2.98
N SER A 83 -7.40 -11.39 2.88
CA SER A 83 -6.34 -10.74 3.67
C SER A 83 -6.34 -9.21 3.47
N LEU A 84 -6.50 -8.74 2.22
CA LEU A 84 -6.55 -7.31 1.90
C LEU A 84 -7.83 -6.64 2.42
N LYS A 85 -8.98 -7.32 2.35
CA LYS A 85 -10.23 -6.82 2.96
C LYS A 85 -10.10 -6.68 4.48
N ASN A 86 -9.43 -7.62 5.14
CA ASN A 86 -9.24 -7.59 6.59
C ASN A 86 -8.32 -6.43 7.02
N MET A 87 -7.33 -6.05 6.21
CA MET A 87 -6.51 -4.87 6.44
C MET A 87 -7.34 -3.56 6.51
N ASN A 88 -8.47 -3.52 5.81
CA ASN A 88 -9.36 -2.35 5.76
C ASN A 88 -10.42 -2.34 6.88
N ARG A 89 -10.56 -3.42 7.67
CA ARG A 89 -11.57 -3.52 8.74
C ARG A 89 -11.08 -2.81 10.00
N LYS A 90 -12.01 -2.20 10.77
CA LYS A 90 -11.69 -1.74 12.13
C LYS A 90 -11.37 -3.00 12.92
N ASN A 91 -10.21 -3.04 13.59
CA ASN A 91 -10.01 -4.00 14.66
C ASN A 91 -11.19 -3.83 15.61
N LYS A 92 -12.15 -4.75 15.57
CA LYS A 92 -13.13 -4.86 16.64
C LYS A 92 -12.29 -5.24 17.85
N ARG A 93 -11.95 -4.27 18.70
CA ARG A 93 -11.55 -4.58 20.07
C ARG A 93 -12.73 -5.37 20.63
N ASN A 94 -12.54 -6.67 20.83
CA ASN A 94 -13.47 -7.47 21.59
C ASN A 94 -13.63 -6.75 22.93
N SER A 95 -14.87 -6.33 23.23
CA SER A 95 -15.24 -5.82 24.54
C SER A 95 -15.30 -6.96 25.54
#